data_AF-A0A0D8DJ74-F1
#
_entry.id   AF-A0A0D8DJ74-F1
#
_cell.length_a   1.000
_cell.length_b   1.000
_cell.length_c   1.000
_cell.angle_alpha   90.00
_cell.angle_beta   90.00
_cell.angle_gamma   90.00
#
_symmetry.space_group_name_H-M   'P 1'
#
loop_
_entity.id
_entity.type
_entity.pdbx_description
1 polymer ?
#
loop_
_entity_poly.entity_id
_entity_poly.type
_entity_poly.pdbx_seq_one_letter_code
_entity_poly.pdbx_strand_id
1 'polypeptide(L)'
;MLITSRAFVEISVIIILLLTAGLTAVIFMKYQKNHGLHLLYWGLGLLVFVVSVFLELLMAAGIFSRFLIDLYLFLVAILVDFLAMGSFALFGNKKYLNYYYLYTGLASIFLLITLIIYPVGKIIIHHIVFGPLPLMVVVSSSFVSFPAAFFIILIAALSYKKSRNIKLLSIIAGVIVVSIAGTLYIAAIPVFLYYAEFIGILLLWIGFK
;
A
#
# COMPACT_ATOMS: atom_id res chain seq x y z
N MET A 1 -23.25 9.71 10.51
CA MET A 1 -22.41 9.66 9.30
C MET A 1 -21.64 10.96 9.24
N LEU A 2 -20.33 10.95 9.50
CA LEU A 2 -19.50 12.16 9.39
C LEU A 2 -19.38 12.48 7.89
N ILE A 3 -20.08 13.52 7.44
CA ILE A 3 -19.93 14.04 6.08
C ILE A 3 -18.58 14.74 6.05
N THR A 4 -17.55 14.06 5.52
CA THR A 4 -16.26 14.68 5.28
C THR A 4 -16.39 15.69 4.15
N SER A 5 -15.95 16.93 4.39
CA SER A 5 -15.89 17.94 3.34
C SER A 5 -14.87 17.52 2.29
N ARG A 6 -15.15 17.86 1.02
CA ARG A 6 -14.22 17.67 -0.10
C ARG A 6 -12.83 18.26 0.22
N ALA A 7 -12.81 19.44 0.83
CA ALA A 7 -11.58 20.12 1.26
C ALA A 7 -10.75 19.28 2.24
N PHE A 8 -11.38 18.57 3.19
CA PHE A 8 -10.67 17.70 4.12
C PHE A 8 -9.96 16.55 3.39
N VAL A 9 -10.64 15.91 2.43
CA VAL A 9 -10.07 14.81 1.63
C VAL A 9 -8.91 15.32 0.79
N GLU A 10 -9.12 16.40 0.02
CA GLU A 10 -8.07 16.96 -0.85
C GLU A 10 -6.82 17.38 -0.06
N ILE A 11 -7.00 18.09 1.07
CA ILE A 11 -5.87 18.52 1.92
C ILE A 11 -5.13 17.31 2.50
N SER A 12 -5.86 16.32 3.00
CA SER A 12 -5.26 15.11 3.59
C SER A 12 -4.45 14.34 2.56
N VAL A 13 -5.03 14.11 1.37
CA VAL A 13 -4.38 13.42 0.25
C VAL A 13 -3.14 14.18 -0.22
N ILE A 14 -3.19 15.52 -0.31
CA ILE A 14 -2.02 16.34 -0.67
C ILE A 14 -0.89 16.19 0.36
N ILE A 15 -1.21 16.22 1.66
CA ILE A 15 -0.20 16.05 2.72
C ILE A 15 0.43 14.66 2.64
N ILE A 16 -0.40 13.61 2.52
CA ILE A 16 0.04 12.21 2.38
C ILE A 16 0.93 12.06 1.13
N LEU A 17 0.55 12.67 0.01
CA LEU A 17 1.31 12.66 -1.23
C LEU A 17 2.71 13.25 -1.06
N LEU A 18 2.80 14.45 -0.46
CA LEU A 18 4.07 15.14 -0.26
C LEU A 18 4.99 14.37 0.70
N LEU A 19 4.44 13.89 1.81
CA LEU A 19 5.21 13.11 2.80
C LEU A 19 5.71 11.79 2.22
N THR A 20 4.88 11.10 1.45
CA THR A 20 5.25 9.84 0.81
C THR A 20 6.27 10.08 -0.29
N ALA A 21 6.09 11.09 -1.15
CA ALA A 21 7.04 11.41 -2.21
C ALA A 21 8.43 11.76 -1.64
N GLY A 22 8.46 12.55 -0.56
CA GLY A 22 9.71 12.83 0.16
C GLY A 22 10.37 11.56 0.71
N LEU A 23 9.60 10.67 1.33
CA LEU A 23 10.12 9.41 1.87
C LEU A 23 10.65 8.49 0.76
N THR A 24 9.90 8.35 -0.33
CA THR A 24 10.29 7.59 -1.52
C THR A 24 11.64 8.06 -2.04
N ALA A 25 11.84 9.38 -2.17
CA ALA A 25 13.12 9.95 -2.58
C ALA A 25 14.25 9.59 -1.60
N VAL A 26 14.02 9.69 -0.29
CA VAL A 26 15.01 9.30 0.74
C VAL A 26 15.40 7.83 0.64
N ILE A 27 14.44 6.93 0.44
CA ILE A 27 14.74 5.49 0.31
C ILE A 27 15.53 5.22 -0.97
N PHE A 28 15.17 5.82 -2.11
CA PHE A 28 15.94 5.66 -3.35
C PHE A 28 17.35 6.24 -3.24
N MET A 29 17.54 7.38 -2.56
CA MET A 29 18.87 7.91 -2.28
C MET A 29 19.70 6.94 -1.41
N LYS A 30 19.09 6.30 -0.40
CA LYS A 30 19.77 5.24 0.39
C LYS A 30 20.07 4.00 -0.47
N TYR A 31 19.17 3.62 -1.37
CA TYR A 31 19.38 2.52 -2.30
C TYR A 31 20.57 2.79 -3.23
N GLN A 32 20.69 4.00 -3.79
CA GLN A 32 21.84 4.36 -4.64
C GLN A 32 23.19 4.26 -3.92
N LYS A 33 23.22 4.46 -2.60
CA LYS A 33 24.46 4.35 -1.80
C LYS A 33 24.78 2.92 -1.37
N ASN A 34 23.75 2.14 -0.98
CA ASN A 34 23.93 0.84 -0.32
C ASN A 34 23.62 -0.36 -1.21
N HIS A 35 22.95 -0.15 -2.36
CA HIS A 35 22.50 -1.17 -3.32
C HIS A 35 21.73 -2.35 -2.72
N GLY A 36 21.10 -2.18 -1.55
CA GLY A 36 20.31 -3.23 -0.90
C GLY A 36 18.99 -3.49 -1.62
N LEU A 37 18.74 -4.73 -2.05
CA LEU A 37 17.49 -5.12 -2.73
C LEU A 37 16.22 -4.78 -1.92
N HIS A 38 16.27 -4.86 -0.59
CA HIS A 38 15.14 -4.48 0.26
C HIS A 38 14.77 -2.99 0.10
N LEU A 39 15.76 -2.09 -0.05
CA LEU A 39 15.52 -0.67 -0.28
C LEU A 39 14.91 -0.42 -1.65
N LEU A 40 15.29 -1.20 -2.66
CA LEU A 40 14.68 -1.11 -3.99
C LEU A 40 13.18 -1.44 -3.92
N TYR A 41 12.82 -2.59 -3.35
CA TYR A 41 11.42 -3.01 -3.27
C TYR A 41 10.58 -2.09 -2.38
N TRP A 42 11.11 -1.64 -1.24
CA TRP A 42 10.42 -0.66 -0.41
C TRP A 42 10.27 0.69 -1.13
N GLY A 43 11.29 1.16 -1.84
CA GLY A 43 11.22 2.37 -2.66
C GLY A 43 10.18 2.25 -3.78
N LEU A 44 10.12 1.11 -4.47
CA LEU A 44 9.11 0.83 -5.48
C LEU A 44 7.70 0.78 -4.88
N GLY A 45 7.51 0.14 -3.72
CA GLY A 45 6.23 0.12 -3.02
C GLY A 45 5.75 1.52 -2.63
N LEU A 46 6.64 2.37 -2.14
CA LEU A 46 6.30 3.77 -1.84
C LEU A 46 6.10 4.62 -3.10
N LEU A 47 6.79 4.32 -4.20
CA LEU A 47 6.52 4.98 -5.48
C LEU A 47 5.12 4.63 -5.99
N VAL A 48 4.74 3.35 -5.92
CA VAL A 48 3.38 2.91 -6.21
C VAL A 48 2.39 3.65 -5.30
N PHE A 49 2.73 3.87 -4.02
CA PHE A 49 1.88 4.64 -3.10
C PHE A 49 1.67 6.08 -3.56
N VAL A 50 2.74 6.77 -3.94
CA VAL A 50 2.68 8.14 -4.47
C VAL A 50 1.72 8.20 -5.66
N VAL A 51 1.81 7.23 -6.57
CA VAL A 51 0.92 7.18 -7.74
C VAL A 51 -0.53 6.91 -7.31
N SER A 52 -0.78 5.97 -6.39
CA SER A 52 -2.12 5.69 -5.87
C SER A 52 -2.76 6.91 -5.20
N VAL A 53 -2.02 7.61 -4.34
CA VAL A 53 -2.50 8.82 -3.65
C VAL A 53 -2.73 9.96 -4.64
N PHE A 54 -1.91 10.07 -5.69
CA PHE A 54 -2.16 11.01 -6.78
C PHE A 54 -3.44 10.68 -7.56
N LEU A 55 -3.69 9.41 -7.87
CA LEU A 55 -4.95 8.98 -8.49
C LEU A 55 -6.15 9.29 -7.57
N GLU A 56 -6.00 9.09 -6.26
CA GLU A 56 -7.02 9.47 -5.28
C GLU A 56 -7.31 10.97 -5.31
N LEU A 57 -6.28 11.82 -5.43
CA LEU A 57 -6.45 13.27 -5.57
C LEU A 57 -7.26 13.63 -6.83
N LEU A 58 -6.96 12.99 -7.96
CA LEU A 58 -7.72 13.19 -9.20
C LEU A 58 -9.18 12.77 -9.02
N MET A 59 -9.42 11.60 -8.43
CA MET A 59 -10.77 11.10 -8.17
C MET A 59 -11.56 12.01 -7.21
N ALA A 60 -10.92 12.53 -6.16
CA ALA A 60 -11.51 13.49 -5.24
C ALA A 60 -11.88 14.80 -5.93
N ALA A 61 -11.05 15.25 -6.88
CA ALA A 61 -11.30 16.43 -7.71
C ALA A 61 -12.43 16.23 -8.75
N GLY A 62 -12.96 15.01 -8.89
CA GLY A 62 -13.99 14.65 -9.87
C GLY A 62 -13.45 14.17 -11.21
N ILE A 63 -12.12 13.97 -11.32
CA ILE A 63 -11.45 13.46 -12.52
C ILE A 63 -11.26 11.96 -12.36
N PHE A 64 -12.18 11.18 -12.92
CA PHE A 64 -12.11 9.72 -12.85
C PHE A 64 -12.68 9.06 -14.11
N SER A 65 -12.17 7.89 -14.39
CA SER A 65 -12.67 6.99 -15.43
C SER A 65 -12.59 5.56 -14.91
N ARG A 66 -13.26 4.62 -15.58
CA ARG A 66 -13.15 3.20 -15.24
C ARG A 66 -11.70 2.75 -15.17
N PHE A 67 -10.90 3.16 -16.15
CA PHE A 67 -9.47 2.84 -16.19
C PHE A 67 -8.71 3.38 -14.97
N LEU A 68 -8.96 4.63 -14.56
CA LEU A 68 -8.28 5.22 -13.39
C LEU A 68 -8.64 4.50 -12.09
N ILE A 69 -9.90 4.07 -11.97
CA ILE A 69 -10.38 3.29 -10.82
C ILE A 69 -9.71 1.92 -10.78
N ASP A 70 -9.74 1.18 -11.90
CA ASP A 70 -9.15 -0.15 -11.99
C ASP A 70 -7.63 -0.09 -11.72
N LEU A 71 -6.97 0.94 -12.26
CA LEU A 71 -5.55 1.21 -12.00
C LEU A 71 -5.30 1.49 -10.52
N TYR A 72 -6.10 2.36 -9.88
CA TYR A 72 -5.97 2.64 -8.45
C TYR A 72 -6.09 1.38 -7.60
N LEU A 73 -7.13 0.56 -7.83
CA LEU A 73 -7.37 -0.68 -7.08
C LEU A 73 -6.22 -1.67 -7.27
N PHE A 74 -5.70 -1.79 -8.49
CA PHE A 74 -4.54 -2.61 -8.77
C PHE A 74 -3.30 -2.11 -8.02
N LEU A 75 -2.99 -0.81 -8.10
CA LEU A 75 -1.80 -0.23 -7.47
C LEU A 75 -1.83 -0.33 -5.94
N VAL A 76 -2.99 -0.10 -5.30
CA VAL A 76 -3.12 -0.23 -3.84
C VAL A 76 -2.86 -1.67 -3.38
N ALA A 77 -3.29 -2.69 -4.14
CA ALA A 77 -2.98 -4.08 -3.83
C ALA A 77 -1.48 -4.39 -4.00
N ILE A 78 -0.91 -3.98 -5.14
CA ILE A 78 0.50 -4.24 -5.50
C ILE A 78 1.49 -3.49 -4.61
N LEU A 79 1.09 -2.34 -4.07
CA LEU A 79 1.87 -1.60 -3.07
C LEU A 79 2.28 -2.49 -1.90
N VAL A 80 1.31 -3.17 -1.28
CA VAL A 80 1.55 -4.00 -0.09
C VAL A 80 2.48 -5.15 -0.47
N ASP A 81 2.33 -5.65 -1.69
CA ASP A 81 3.14 -6.72 -2.23
C ASP A 81 4.61 -6.34 -2.41
N PHE A 82 4.90 -5.15 -2.95
CA PHE A 82 6.26 -4.62 -3.00
C PHE A 82 6.88 -4.45 -1.60
N LEU A 83 6.07 -4.03 -0.61
CA LEU A 83 6.54 -3.94 0.77
C LEU A 83 6.89 -5.32 1.36
N ALA A 84 6.12 -6.35 1.03
CA ALA A 84 6.42 -7.74 1.38
C ALA A 84 7.67 -8.26 0.67
N MET A 85 7.85 -7.98 -0.63
CA MET A 85 9.09 -8.32 -1.35
C MET A 85 10.33 -7.70 -0.69
N GLY A 86 10.25 -6.43 -0.28
CA GLY A 86 11.32 -5.78 0.46
C GLY A 86 11.62 -6.46 1.80
N SER A 87 10.60 -6.98 2.47
CA SER A 87 10.75 -7.76 3.71
C SER A 87 11.44 -9.10 3.45
N PHE A 88 11.05 -9.85 2.42
CA PHE A 88 11.75 -11.07 2.00
C PHE A 88 13.20 -10.83 1.58
N ALA A 89 13.44 -9.73 0.85
CA ALA A 89 14.78 -9.32 0.45
C ALA A 89 15.66 -8.97 1.67
N LEU A 90 15.08 -8.36 2.70
CA LEU A 90 15.76 -8.08 3.96
C LEU A 90 16.07 -9.36 4.74
N PHE A 91 15.16 -10.32 4.75
CA PHE A 91 15.37 -11.62 5.40
C PHE A 91 16.57 -12.39 4.81
N GLY A 92 16.90 -12.12 3.54
CA GLY A 92 18.14 -12.58 2.91
C GLY A 92 18.11 -14.01 2.36
N ASN A 93 16.97 -14.71 2.44
CA ASN A 93 16.82 -16.05 1.87
C ASN A 93 16.23 -15.98 0.44
N LYS A 94 17.13 -16.10 -0.55
CA LYS A 94 16.78 -16.02 -1.98
C LYS A 94 15.72 -17.05 -2.41
N LYS A 95 15.69 -18.24 -1.80
CA LYS A 95 14.73 -19.30 -2.16
C LYS A 95 13.30 -18.86 -1.84
N TYR A 96 13.08 -18.29 -0.64
CA TYR A 96 11.76 -17.80 -0.24
C TYR A 96 11.34 -16.56 -1.04
N LEU A 97 12.28 -15.66 -1.33
CA LEU A 97 12.01 -14.52 -2.21
C LEU A 97 11.58 -14.96 -3.61
N ASN A 98 12.23 -15.97 -4.19
CA ASN A 98 11.85 -16.50 -5.50
C ASN A 98 10.48 -17.19 -5.50
N TYR A 99 10.14 -17.95 -4.46
CA TYR A 99 8.79 -18.51 -4.31
C TYR A 99 7.75 -17.40 -4.18
N TYR A 100 8.09 -16.34 -3.47
CA TYR A 100 7.22 -15.18 -3.36
C TYR A 100 7.05 -14.48 -4.71
N TYR A 101 8.09 -14.33 -5.55
CA TYR A 101 7.93 -13.81 -6.92
C TYR A 101 6.95 -14.62 -7.77
N LEU A 102 7.02 -15.94 -7.70
CA LEU A 102 6.09 -16.79 -8.45
C LEU A 102 4.65 -16.58 -7.96
N TYR A 103 4.46 -16.59 -6.63
CA TYR A 103 3.16 -16.35 -6.00
C TYR A 103 2.56 -15.00 -6.41
N THR A 104 3.34 -13.94 -6.26
CA THR A 104 2.94 -12.56 -6.51
C THR A 104 2.65 -12.30 -7.97
N GLY A 105 3.45 -12.86 -8.89
CA GLY A 105 3.18 -12.80 -10.32
C GLY A 105 1.82 -13.41 -10.67
N LEU A 106 1.51 -14.60 -10.14
CA LEU A 106 0.23 -15.26 -10.36
C LEU A 106 -0.95 -14.49 -9.72
N ALA A 107 -0.79 -14.02 -8.49
CA ALA A 107 -1.82 -13.25 -7.79
C ALA A 107 -2.10 -11.91 -8.49
N SER A 108 -1.06 -11.24 -8.99
CA SER A 108 -1.17 -9.98 -9.74
C SER A 108 -1.89 -10.19 -11.07
N ILE A 109 -1.57 -11.26 -11.80
CA ILE A 109 -2.26 -11.62 -13.05
C ILE A 109 -3.74 -11.92 -12.76
N PHE A 110 -4.03 -12.67 -11.69
CA PHE A 110 -5.41 -12.96 -11.28
C PHE A 110 -6.19 -11.67 -10.95
N LEU A 111 -5.60 -10.74 -10.21
CA LEU A 111 -6.20 -9.44 -9.93
C LEU A 111 -6.43 -8.64 -11.22
N LEU A 112 -5.45 -8.56 -12.10
CA LEU A 112 -5.56 -7.85 -13.38
C LEU A 112 -6.72 -8.39 -14.23
N ILE A 113 -6.80 -9.72 -14.38
CA ILE A 113 -7.87 -10.39 -15.14
C ILE A 113 -9.24 -10.09 -14.51
N THR A 114 -9.35 -10.16 -13.18
CA THR A 114 -10.63 -9.89 -12.52
C THR A 114 -11.09 -8.44 -12.65
N LEU A 115 -10.20 -7.45 -12.60
CA LEU A 115 -10.54 -6.04 -12.85
C LEU A 115 -11.04 -5.81 -14.29
N ILE A 116 -10.48 -6.51 -15.27
CA ILE A 116 -10.92 -6.43 -16.67
C ILE A 116 -12.33 -7.03 -16.84
N ILE A 117 -12.55 -8.22 -16.29
CA ILE A 117 -13.79 -9.00 -16.48
C ILE A 117 -14.96 -8.45 -15.63
N TYR A 118 -14.69 -8.02 -14.41
CA TYR A 118 -15.70 -7.58 -13.44
C TYR A 118 -15.64 -6.06 -13.26
N PRO A 119 -16.33 -5.29 -14.13
CA PRO A 119 -16.32 -3.83 -14.05
C PRO A 119 -16.75 -3.34 -12.68
N VAL A 120 -15.94 -2.43 -12.16
CA VAL A 120 -16.23 -1.75 -10.90
C VAL A 120 -17.34 -0.72 -11.14
N GLY A 121 -18.38 -0.76 -10.31
CA GLY A 121 -19.52 0.15 -10.39
C GLY A 121 -19.19 1.57 -9.88
N LYS A 122 -20.22 2.31 -9.44
CA LYS A 122 -20.02 3.61 -8.78
C LYS A 122 -19.38 3.42 -7.41
N ILE A 123 -18.05 3.51 -7.35
CA ILE A 123 -17.30 3.41 -6.09
C ILE A 123 -16.91 4.75 -5.49
N ILE A 124 -17.03 5.85 -6.22
CA ILE A 124 -16.73 7.17 -5.66
C ILE A 124 -18.00 7.70 -4.98
N ILE A 125 -17.95 7.76 -3.65
CA ILE A 125 -19.05 8.24 -2.80
C ILE A 125 -18.49 9.36 -1.91
N HIS A 126 -19.08 10.55 -1.96
CA HIS A 126 -18.61 11.73 -1.23
C HIS A 126 -17.11 12.07 -1.46
N HIS A 127 -16.64 11.97 -2.70
CA HIS A 127 -15.23 12.21 -3.09
C HIS A 127 -14.21 11.19 -2.57
N ILE A 128 -14.69 10.05 -2.03
CA ILE A 128 -13.84 8.98 -1.48
C ILE A 128 -14.14 7.68 -2.24
N VAL A 129 -13.12 6.86 -2.48
CA VAL A 129 -13.17 5.62 -3.30
C VAL A 129 -13.86 4.44 -2.57
N PHE A 130 -14.98 4.67 -1.88
CA PHE A 130 -15.49 3.78 -0.81
C PHE A 130 -16.66 2.84 -1.21
N GLY A 131 -17.14 2.86 -2.45
CA GLY A 131 -18.32 2.09 -2.82
C GLY A 131 -18.10 0.57 -2.99
N PRO A 132 -19.18 -0.19 -3.18
CA PRO A 132 -19.13 -1.65 -3.20
C PRO A 132 -18.34 -2.17 -4.41
N LEU A 133 -17.40 -3.08 -4.12
CA LEU A 133 -16.61 -3.77 -5.13
C LEU A 133 -17.27 -5.11 -5.50
N PRO A 134 -17.16 -5.57 -6.77
CA PRO A 134 -17.54 -6.93 -7.14
C PRO A 134 -16.80 -7.96 -6.28
N LEU A 135 -17.50 -9.01 -5.84
CA LEU A 135 -16.92 -10.02 -4.95
C LEU A 135 -15.61 -10.61 -5.48
N MET A 136 -15.54 -10.86 -6.79
CA MET A 136 -14.33 -11.39 -7.43
C MET A 136 -13.13 -10.46 -7.34
N VAL A 137 -13.34 -9.13 -7.37
CA VAL A 137 -12.29 -8.11 -7.20
C VAL A 137 -11.82 -8.08 -5.74
N VAL A 138 -12.75 -8.20 -4.79
CA VAL A 138 -12.41 -8.29 -3.36
C VAL A 138 -11.57 -9.55 -3.09
N VAL A 139 -11.99 -10.69 -3.62
CA VAL A 139 -11.29 -11.97 -3.45
C VAL A 139 -9.90 -11.90 -4.07
N SER A 140 -9.78 -11.50 -5.34
CA SER A 140 -8.49 -11.43 -6.02
C SER A 140 -7.54 -10.41 -5.40
N SER A 141 -8.05 -9.24 -4.98
CA SER A 141 -7.25 -8.26 -4.24
C SER A 141 -6.76 -8.82 -2.90
N SER A 142 -7.58 -9.63 -2.21
CA SER A 142 -7.20 -10.27 -0.94
C SER A 142 -6.09 -11.31 -1.12
N PHE A 143 -6.04 -12.00 -2.26
CA PHE A 143 -4.91 -12.89 -2.60
C PHE A 143 -3.60 -12.13 -2.73
N VAL A 144 -3.62 -10.87 -3.14
CA VAL A 144 -2.42 -10.03 -3.15
C VAL A 144 -2.12 -9.50 -1.74
N SER A 145 -3.08 -8.77 -1.16
CA SER A 145 -2.82 -7.94 0.04
C SER A 145 -2.72 -8.73 1.35
N PHE A 146 -3.53 -9.75 1.58
CA PHE A 146 -3.52 -10.47 2.86
C PHE A 146 -2.25 -11.29 3.06
N PRO A 147 -1.80 -12.12 2.11
CA PRO A 147 -0.54 -12.85 2.25
C PRO A 147 0.65 -11.91 2.35
N ALA A 148 0.66 -10.80 1.58
CA ALA A 148 1.68 -9.78 1.69
C ALA A 148 1.76 -9.19 3.10
N ALA A 149 0.63 -8.73 3.66
CA ALA A 149 0.56 -8.22 5.02
C ALA A 149 0.99 -9.28 6.06
N PHE A 150 0.53 -10.53 5.91
CA PHE A 150 0.92 -11.63 6.78
C PHE A 150 2.45 -11.85 6.78
N PHE A 151 3.07 -11.91 5.60
CA PHE A 151 4.51 -12.13 5.49
C PHE A 151 5.33 -10.94 5.98
N ILE A 152 4.85 -9.71 5.78
CA ILE A 152 5.48 -8.52 6.38
C ILE A 152 5.53 -8.70 7.90
N ILE A 153 4.40 -9.02 8.54
CA ILE A 153 4.31 -9.21 10.01
C ILE A 153 5.17 -10.40 10.48
N LEU A 154 5.16 -11.51 9.74
CA LEU A 154 5.94 -12.69 10.08
C LEU A 154 7.45 -12.40 10.03
N ILE A 155 7.93 -11.86 8.91
CA ILE A 155 9.36 -11.56 8.70
C ILE A 155 9.83 -10.50 9.69
N ALA A 156 8.97 -9.50 9.93
CA ALA A 156 9.14 -8.50 10.96
C ALA A 156 9.40 -9.10 12.34
N ALA A 157 8.52 -9.97 12.81
CA ALA A 157 8.65 -10.63 14.11
C ALA A 157 9.92 -11.47 14.20
N LEU A 158 10.24 -12.22 13.15
CA LEU A 158 11.46 -13.03 13.06
C LEU A 158 12.73 -12.17 13.09
N SER A 159 12.74 -11.07 12.35
CA SER A 159 13.88 -10.15 12.26
C SER A 159 14.10 -9.37 13.56
N TYR A 160 13.01 -8.95 14.23
CA TYR A 160 13.10 -8.31 15.54
C TYR A 160 13.66 -9.24 16.60
N LYS A 161 13.22 -10.50 16.64
CA LYS A 161 13.76 -11.52 17.57
C LYS A 161 15.27 -11.67 17.45
N LYS A 162 15.83 -11.52 16.25
CA LYS A 162 17.26 -11.67 15.97
C LYS A 162 18.08 -10.40 16.21
N SER A 163 17.56 -9.24 15.82
CA SER A 163 18.33 -7.97 15.80
C SER A 163 18.03 -7.01 16.94
N ARG A 164 16.86 -7.15 17.61
CA ARG A 164 16.31 -6.17 18.57
C ARG A 164 16.29 -4.71 18.08
N ASN A 165 16.29 -4.50 16.76
CA ASN A 165 16.34 -3.15 16.20
C ASN A 165 14.96 -2.47 16.25
N ILE A 166 14.82 -1.45 17.09
CA ILE A 166 13.58 -0.69 17.30
C ILE A 166 13.15 0.06 16.03
N LYS A 167 14.09 0.46 15.16
CA LYS A 167 13.75 1.11 13.88
C LYS A 167 12.97 0.19 12.96
N LEU A 168 13.27 -1.10 13.00
CA LEU A 168 12.53 -2.12 12.27
C LEU A 168 11.07 -2.15 12.74
N LEU A 169 10.83 -2.11 14.06
CA LEU A 169 9.47 -2.09 14.63
C LEU A 169 8.64 -0.89 14.15
N SER A 170 9.28 0.27 13.97
CA SER A 170 8.59 1.46 13.42
C SER A 170 8.15 1.24 11.98
N ILE A 171 9.00 0.64 11.14
CA ILE A 171 8.64 0.28 9.77
C ILE A 171 7.46 -0.70 9.79
N ILE A 172 7.53 -1.71 10.65
CA ILE A 172 6.52 -2.76 10.80
C ILE A 172 5.18 -2.17 11.23
N ALA A 173 5.19 -1.33 12.26
CA ALA A 173 4.00 -0.65 12.75
C ALA A 173 3.39 0.22 11.65
N GLY A 174 4.22 0.94 10.87
CA GLY A 174 3.76 1.71 9.72
C GLY A 174 3.04 0.85 8.68
N VAL A 175 3.63 -0.28 8.29
CA VAL A 175 3.00 -1.19 7.30
C VAL A 175 1.74 -1.86 7.84
N ILE A 176 1.72 -2.26 9.11
CA ILE A 176 0.54 -2.83 9.77
C ILE A 176 -0.61 -1.81 9.78
N VAL A 177 -0.32 -0.58 10.19
CA VAL A 177 -1.34 0.49 10.25
C VAL A 177 -1.93 0.73 8.86
N VAL A 178 -1.11 0.82 7.82
CA VAL A 178 -1.58 0.99 6.42
C VAL A 178 -2.37 -0.24 5.93
N SER A 179 -1.91 -1.45 6.24
CA SER A 179 -2.57 -2.70 5.81
C SER A 179 -3.93 -2.91 6.50
N ILE A 180 -4.00 -2.61 7.81
CA ILE A 180 -5.25 -2.67 8.57
C ILE A 180 -6.20 -1.56 8.11
N ALA A 181 -5.69 -0.37 7.80
CA ALA A 181 -6.51 0.73 7.29
C ALA A 181 -7.22 0.36 5.98
N GLY A 182 -6.52 -0.31 5.05
CA GLY A 182 -7.13 -0.82 3.83
C GLY A 182 -8.21 -1.88 4.06
N THR A 183 -8.13 -2.63 5.18
CA THR A 183 -9.16 -3.62 5.56
C THR A 183 -10.35 -2.96 6.25
N LEU A 184 -10.10 -2.00 7.15
CA LEU A 184 -11.13 -1.20 7.82
C LEU A 184 -11.84 -0.21 6.88
N TYR A 185 -11.21 0.09 5.74
CA TYR A 185 -11.86 0.76 4.62
C TYR A 185 -13.11 0.03 4.12
N ILE A 186 -13.21 -1.28 4.33
CA ILE A 186 -14.40 -2.06 3.97
C ILE A 186 -15.50 -1.94 5.06
N ALA A 187 -15.15 -1.45 6.26
CA ALA A 187 -16.01 -1.43 7.45
C ALA A 187 -16.66 -0.06 7.78
N ALA A 188 -16.83 0.83 6.78
CA ALA A 188 -17.67 2.04 6.88
C ALA A 188 -17.14 3.28 7.63
N ILE A 189 -15.83 3.40 7.87
CA ILE A 189 -15.21 4.64 8.39
C ILE A 189 -14.13 5.15 7.43
N PRO A 190 -14.49 5.83 6.31
CA PRO A 190 -13.53 6.25 5.28
C PRO A 190 -12.48 7.23 5.81
N VAL A 191 -12.84 8.06 6.79
CA VAL A 191 -11.95 9.06 7.41
C VAL A 191 -10.77 8.41 8.15
N PHE A 192 -10.98 7.21 8.70
CA PHE A 192 -9.94 6.47 9.42
C PHE A 192 -8.78 6.09 8.50
N LEU A 193 -9.04 5.89 7.21
CA LEU A 193 -8.01 5.59 6.22
C LEU A 193 -6.95 6.69 6.19
N TYR A 194 -7.35 7.96 6.03
CA TYR A 194 -6.41 9.08 5.96
C TYR A 194 -5.58 9.25 7.22
N TYR A 195 -6.18 9.07 8.40
CA TYR A 195 -5.43 9.11 9.66
C TYR A 195 -4.43 7.97 9.76
N ALA A 196 -4.83 6.76 9.38
CA ALA A 196 -3.97 5.61 9.43
C ALA A 196 -2.84 5.68 8.40
N GLU A 197 -3.10 6.16 7.18
CA GLU A 197 -2.07 6.42 6.17
C GLU A 197 -1.07 7.47 6.65
N PHE A 198 -1.55 8.58 7.21
CA PHE A 198 -0.69 9.62 7.78
C PHE A 198 0.20 9.07 8.90
N ILE A 199 -0.39 8.37 9.88
CA ILE A 199 0.36 7.73 10.98
C ILE A 199 1.35 6.70 10.42
N GLY A 200 0.92 5.90 9.44
CA GLY A 200 1.73 4.90 8.78
C GLY A 200 2.97 5.49 8.14
N ILE A 201 2.82 6.58 7.37
CA ILE A 201 3.93 7.30 6.75
C ILE A 201 4.88 7.87 7.79
N LEU A 202 4.37 8.47 8.88
CA LEU A 202 5.21 8.99 9.95
C LEU A 202 6.05 7.89 10.61
N LEU A 203 5.45 6.73 10.87
CA LEU A 203 6.16 5.56 11.42
C LEU A 203 7.24 5.05 10.46
N LEU A 204 6.98 5.05 9.15
CA LEU A 204 7.98 4.72 8.14
C LEU A 204 9.12 5.75 8.12
N TRP A 205 8.82 7.05 8.17
CA TRP A 205 9.84 8.11 8.28
C TRP A 205 10.77 7.91 9.48
N ILE A 206 10.22 7.56 10.64
CA ILE A 206 11.01 7.28 11.86
C ILE A 206 11.90 6.05 11.66
N GLY A 207 11.36 4.99 11.06
CA GLY A 207 12.10 3.74 10.83
C GLY A 207 13.22 3.89 9.82
N PHE A 208 13.02 4.73 8.79
CA PHE A 208 13.99 4.96 7.73
C PHE A 208 14.93 6.14 7.98
N LYS A 209 14.85 6.87 9.09
CA LYS A 209 15.84 7.89 9.45
C LYS A 209 17.08 7.24 10.06
#